data_AF-A0A8T4T8S3-F1
#
_entry.id   AF-A0A8T4T8S3-F1
#
_cell.length_a   1.000
_cell.length_b   1.000
_cell.length_c   1.000
_cell.angle_alpha   90.00
_cell.angle_beta   90.00
_cell.angle_gamma   90.00
#
_symmetry.space_group_name_H-M   'P 1'
#
loop_
_entity.id
_entity.type
_entity.pdbx_description
1 polymer ?
#
loop_
_entity_poly.entity_id
_entity_poly.type
_entity_poly.pdbx_seq_one_letter_code
_entity_poly.pdbx_strand_id
1 'polypeptide(L)'
;MQDIVFPSGNEADFIRMARLLGWSGLICVYSDKSQFSKDPFVKNALFVEPMRINKAQDLKVFSVCRGSREAIERGASIAFDFESLEDKDKTHFKESGLNQVLCNLAREKNVRIGFSLFSILSKSGKDRAVLLGKIMQNIMLCRKFDVTAKVASFAKSPLDMRSPSDLGSLFMQLGMSAKDVKFALL
;
A
#
# COMPACT_ATOMS: atom_id res chain seq x y z
N MET A 1 -3.61 14.18 3.70
CA MET A 1 -4.25 12.85 3.64
C MET A 1 -4.58 12.56 2.20
N GLN A 2 -3.71 11.81 1.55
CA GLN A 2 -3.84 11.33 0.18
C GLN A 2 -4.09 9.82 0.20
N ASP A 3 -4.94 9.37 -0.72
CA ASP A 3 -5.18 7.95 -0.95
C ASP A 3 -4.41 7.44 -2.17
N ILE A 4 -4.12 6.15 -2.23
CA ILE A 4 -3.48 5.51 -3.38
C ILE A 4 -4.54 4.74 -4.16
N VAL A 5 -4.65 5.00 -5.46
CA VAL A 5 -5.67 4.38 -6.33
C VAL A 5 -5.06 3.98 -7.68
N PHE A 6 -5.70 3.02 -8.36
CA PHE A 6 -5.33 2.54 -9.69
C PHE A 6 -6.43 2.91 -10.69
N PRO A 7 -6.40 4.14 -11.25
CA PRO A 7 -7.40 4.56 -12.22
C PRO A 7 -7.22 3.86 -13.56
N SER A 8 -8.31 3.80 -14.33
CA SER A 8 -8.33 3.27 -15.69
C SER A 8 -9.06 4.24 -16.64
N GLY A 9 -8.56 5.48 -16.73
CA GLY A 9 -9.16 6.57 -17.50
C GLY A 9 -10.40 7.21 -16.85
N ASN A 10 -10.62 6.95 -15.57
CA ASN A 10 -11.75 7.44 -14.77
C ASN A 10 -11.28 8.33 -13.59
N GLU A 11 -10.19 9.07 -13.76
CA GLU A 11 -9.60 9.93 -12.74
C GLU A 11 -10.60 10.94 -12.18
N ALA A 12 -11.46 11.52 -13.03
CA ALA A 12 -12.46 12.49 -12.62
C ALA A 12 -13.45 11.91 -11.58
N ASP A 13 -13.82 10.63 -11.73
CA ASP A 13 -14.70 9.95 -10.79
C ASP A 13 -14.00 9.66 -9.46
N PHE A 14 -12.73 9.26 -9.52
CA PHE A 14 -11.89 9.11 -8.33
C PHE A 14 -11.73 10.43 -7.57
N ILE A 15 -11.45 11.53 -8.27
CA ILE A 15 -11.31 12.87 -7.66
C ILE A 15 -12.63 13.29 -7.01
N ARG A 16 -13.77 13.09 -7.68
CA ARG A 16 -15.09 13.38 -7.12
C ARG A 16 -15.34 12.59 -5.84
N MET A 17 -15.10 11.27 -5.88
CA MET A 17 -15.27 10.40 -4.72
C MET A 17 -14.32 10.78 -3.57
N ALA A 18 -13.06 11.07 -3.88
CA ALA A 18 -12.05 11.46 -2.91
C ALA A 18 -12.48 12.72 -2.14
N ARG A 19 -13.00 13.73 -2.84
CA ARG A 19 -13.52 14.95 -2.21
C ARG A 19 -14.71 14.67 -1.30
N LEU A 20 -15.65 13.82 -1.74
CA LEU A 20 -16.81 13.43 -0.92
C LEU A 20 -16.41 12.69 0.36
N LEU A 21 -15.37 11.87 0.29
CA LEU A 21 -14.84 11.11 1.42
C LEU A 21 -13.86 11.91 2.31
N GLY A 22 -13.57 13.17 1.97
CA GLY A 22 -12.72 14.07 2.76
C GLY A 22 -11.20 13.89 2.53
N TRP A 23 -10.78 13.30 1.42
CA TRP A 23 -9.36 13.25 1.04
C TRP A 23 -8.86 14.60 0.51
N SER A 24 -7.61 14.93 0.79
CA SER A 24 -6.97 16.18 0.34
C SER A 24 -6.25 16.04 -1.00
N GLY A 25 -6.15 14.83 -1.54
CA GLY A 25 -5.49 14.53 -2.82
C GLY A 25 -5.47 13.04 -3.10
N LEU A 26 -5.00 12.67 -4.29
CA LEU A 26 -4.83 11.28 -4.70
C LEU A 26 -3.41 11.03 -5.20
N ILE A 27 -2.94 9.81 -4.99
CA ILE A 27 -1.78 9.24 -5.66
C ILE A 27 -2.32 8.22 -6.66
N CYS A 28 -2.38 8.62 -7.93
CA CYS A 28 -2.82 7.75 -9.00
C CYS A 28 -1.64 6.94 -9.52
N VAL A 29 -1.79 5.62 -9.50
CA VAL A 29 -0.76 4.68 -9.91
C VAL A 29 -1.07 4.15 -11.32
N TYR A 30 -0.17 4.44 -12.26
CA TYR A 30 -0.31 4.13 -13.69
C TYR A 30 0.67 3.06 -14.14
N SER A 31 0.35 2.33 -15.20
CA SER A 31 1.31 1.40 -15.83
C SER A 31 2.35 2.13 -16.70
N ASP A 32 2.00 3.29 -17.24
CA ASP A 32 2.85 4.09 -18.12
C ASP A 32 2.76 5.60 -17.83
N LYS A 33 3.85 6.34 -18.11
CA LYS A 33 3.92 7.79 -17.89
C LYS A 33 3.00 8.59 -18.80
N SER A 34 2.68 8.07 -19.99
CA SER A 34 1.76 8.71 -20.92
C SER A 34 0.34 8.87 -20.36
N GLN A 35 -0.01 8.06 -19.36
CA GLN A 35 -1.31 8.08 -18.69
C GLN A 35 -1.39 9.07 -17.52
N PHE A 36 -0.30 9.79 -17.23
CA PHE A 36 -0.26 10.71 -16.09
C PHE A 36 -1.34 11.78 -16.19
N SER A 37 -2.07 11.94 -15.10
CA SER A 37 -3.04 13.02 -14.96
C SER A 37 -2.32 14.36 -14.87
N LYS A 38 -2.94 15.38 -15.45
CA LYS A 38 -2.53 16.78 -15.33
C LYS A 38 -3.26 17.53 -14.21
N ASP A 39 -4.22 16.86 -13.55
CA ASP A 39 -5.01 17.47 -12.49
C ASP A 39 -4.15 17.71 -11.24
N PRO A 40 -4.15 18.93 -10.67
CA PRO A 40 -3.33 19.27 -9.50
C PRO A 40 -3.71 18.50 -8.21
N PHE A 41 -4.93 17.94 -8.15
CA PHE A 41 -5.36 17.08 -7.04
C PHE A 41 -4.70 15.70 -7.08
N VAL A 42 -4.06 15.35 -8.21
CA VAL A 42 -3.45 14.05 -8.46
C VAL A 42 -1.93 14.16 -8.47
N LYS A 43 -1.29 13.33 -7.65
CA LYS A 43 0.13 13.01 -7.74
C LYS A 43 0.30 11.73 -8.54
N ASN A 44 1.10 11.77 -9.59
CA ASN A 44 1.32 10.60 -10.45
C ASN A 44 2.38 9.67 -9.84
N ALA A 45 2.10 8.37 -9.92
CA ALA A 45 3.00 7.28 -9.55
C ALA A 45 3.00 6.20 -10.65
N LEU A 46 4.06 5.41 -10.72
CA LEU A 46 4.13 4.27 -11.63
C LEU A 46 4.02 2.95 -10.86
N PHE A 47 3.18 2.08 -11.36
CA PHE A 47 3.23 0.67 -11.05
C PHE A 47 4.40 0.06 -11.82
N VAL A 48 5.41 -0.41 -11.11
CA VAL A 48 6.63 -0.95 -11.72
C VAL A 48 6.90 -2.36 -11.24
N GLU A 49 7.32 -3.21 -12.17
CA GLU A 49 7.95 -4.48 -11.84
C GLU A 49 9.28 -4.24 -11.11
N PRO A 50 9.71 -5.12 -10.20
CA PRO A 50 10.92 -4.94 -9.42
C PRO A 50 12.15 -4.56 -10.26
N MET A 51 12.33 -5.24 -11.40
CA MET A 51 13.45 -5.01 -12.32
C MET A 51 13.55 -3.57 -12.85
N ARG A 52 12.44 -2.83 -12.91
CA ARG A 52 12.34 -1.48 -13.46
C ARG A 52 12.40 -0.37 -12.40
N ILE A 53 12.53 -0.72 -11.12
CA ILE A 53 12.53 0.27 -10.03
C ILE A 53 13.66 1.29 -10.18
N ASN A 54 14.89 0.85 -10.48
CA ASN A 54 16.04 1.76 -10.61
C ASN A 54 15.79 2.82 -11.70
N LYS A 55 15.25 2.40 -12.85
CA LYS A 55 14.89 3.31 -13.94
C LYS A 55 13.82 4.33 -13.52
N ALA A 56 12.87 3.94 -12.68
CA ALA A 56 11.85 4.85 -12.17
C ALA A 56 12.43 5.87 -11.17
N GLN A 57 13.37 5.44 -10.32
CA GLN A 57 14.08 6.30 -9.38
C GLN A 57 14.97 7.32 -10.10
N ASP A 58 15.69 6.92 -11.15
CA ASP A 58 16.51 7.82 -11.96
C ASP A 58 15.67 8.98 -12.54
N LEU A 59 14.43 8.65 -12.92
CA LEU A 59 13.46 9.60 -13.43
C LEU A 59 12.70 10.36 -12.33
N LYS A 60 13.08 10.18 -11.06
CA LYS A 60 12.46 10.76 -9.86
C LYS A 60 10.95 10.55 -9.78
N VAL A 61 10.46 9.42 -10.28
CA VAL A 61 9.04 9.07 -10.25
C VAL A 61 8.75 8.18 -9.06
N PHE A 62 7.63 8.45 -8.39
CA PHE A 62 7.16 7.64 -7.26
C PHE A 62 6.78 6.24 -7.75
N SER A 63 7.47 5.22 -7.23
CA SER A 63 7.33 3.83 -7.65
C SER A 63 6.50 3.01 -6.66
N VAL A 64 5.42 2.41 -7.14
CA VAL A 64 4.58 1.47 -6.39
C VAL A 64 4.78 0.08 -7.00
N CYS A 65 5.09 -0.91 -6.16
CA CYS A 65 5.35 -2.28 -6.61
C CYS A 65 4.62 -3.27 -5.71
N ARG A 66 4.28 -4.45 -6.25
CA ARG A 66 3.87 -5.58 -5.41
C ARG A 66 4.98 -5.96 -4.45
N GLY A 67 4.60 -6.44 -3.27
CA GLY A 67 5.51 -6.90 -2.24
C GLY A 67 6.43 -7.99 -2.79
N SER A 68 7.73 -7.81 -2.67
CA SER A 68 8.72 -8.85 -2.93
C SER A 68 10.03 -8.45 -2.27
N ARG A 69 10.93 -9.41 -2.06
CA ARG A 69 12.30 -9.11 -1.62
C ARG A 69 12.99 -8.16 -2.58
N GLU A 70 12.90 -8.42 -3.89
CA GLU A 70 13.55 -7.62 -4.92
C GLU A 70 13.03 -6.17 -4.93
N ALA A 71 11.73 -5.95 -4.67
CA ALA A 71 11.16 -4.61 -4.57
C ALA A 71 11.79 -3.79 -3.43
N ILE A 72 12.13 -4.46 -2.31
CA ILE A 72 12.81 -3.83 -1.18
C ILE A 72 14.28 -3.58 -1.51
N GLU A 73 15.00 -4.57 -2.03
CA GLU A 73 16.43 -4.49 -2.37
C GLU A 73 16.73 -3.33 -3.33
N ARG A 74 15.84 -3.13 -4.31
CA ARG A 74 15.95 -2.05 -5.31
C ARG A 74 15.40 -0.71 -4.84
N GLY A 75 14.79 -0.63 -3.66
CA GLY A 75 14.36 0.64 -3.06
C GLY A 75 13.04 1.21 -3.59
N ALA A 76 12.01 0.38 -3.83
CA ALA A 76 10.70 0.88 -4.23
C ALA A 76 10.18 2.00 -3.29
N SER A 77 9.43 2.97 -3.81
CA SER A 77 8.87 4.04 -2.94
C SER A 77 7.82 3.47 -1.98
N ILE A 78 7.00 2.53 -2.47
CA ILE A 78 6.08 1.69 -1.72
C ILE A 78 6.10 0.27 -2.29
N ALA A 79 6.25 -0.72 -1.43
CA ALA A 79 5.97 -2.13 -1.74
C ALA A 79 4.75 -2.59 -0.93
N PHE A 80 3.73 -3.14 -1.58
CA PHE A 80 2.44 -3.43 -0.92
C PHE A 80 1.94 -4.86 -1.12
N ASP A 81 1.04 -5.31 -0.24
CA ASP A 81 0.34 -6.61 -0.35
C ASP A 81 1.27 -7.83 -0.20
N PHE A 82 2.23 -7.77 0.73
CA PHE A 82 3.12 -8.89 1.08
C PHE A 82 2.32 -10.11 1.60
N GLU A 83 1.19 -9.86 2.24
CA GLU A 83 0.31 -10.86 2.84
C GLU A 83 -0.39 -11.75 1.82
N SER A 84 -0.39 -11.33 0.55
CA SER A 84 -1.02 -12.03 -0.56
C SER A 84 -0.02 -12.84 -1.41
N LEU A 85 1.26 -12.91 -1.02
CA LEU A 85 2.31 -13.60 -1.79
C LEU A 85 2.30 -15.12 -1.64
N GLU A 86 1.94 -15.62 -0.46
CA GLU A 86 2.01 -17.05 -0.17
C GLU A 86 0.69 -17.55 0.44
N ASP A 87 0.21 -18.68 -0.07
CA ASP A 87 -1.11 -19.22 0.31
C ASP A 87 -1.06 -20.14 1.53
N LYS A 88 0.10 -20.72 1.88
CA LYS A 88 0.22 -21.70 2.96
C LYS A 88 1.11 -21.23 4.09
N ASP A 89 0.54 -21.19 5.29
CA ASP A 89 1.30 -20.97 6.52
C ASP A 89 2.25 -22.14 6.79
N LYS A 90 3.36 -21.84 7.48
CA LYS A 90 4.31 -22.85 7.96
C LYS A 90 3.82 -23.40 9.30
N THR A 91 4.30 -24.59 9.67
CA THR A 91 3.86 -25.33 10.86
C THR A 91 3.90 -24.51 12.16
N HIS A 92 4.84 -23.57 12.30
CA HIS A 92 5.08 -22.83 13.54
C HIS A 92 4.75 -21.34 13.46
N PHE A 93 4.49 -20.80 12.27
CA PHE A 93 4.22 -19.37 12.11
C PHE A 93 3.44 -19.09 10.82
N LYS A 94 2.71 -17.98 10.85
CA LYS A 94 2.02 -17.44 9.68
C LYS A 94 3.02 -16.88 8.68
N GLU A 95 2.91 -17.32 7.44
CA GLU A 95 3.76 -16.83 6.35
C GLU A 95 3.10 -15.59 5.75
N SER A 96 3.50 -14.43 6.26
CA SER A 96 2.92 -13.12 5.96
C SER A 96 3.73 -12.32 4.94
N GLY A 97 4.80 -12.90 4.38
CA GLY A 97 5.64 -12.28 3.35
C GLY A 97 6.67 -11.28 3.89
N LEU A 98 6.62 -10.92 5.18
CA LEU A 98 7.67 -10.15 5.85
C LEU A 98 8.33 -10.95 6.97
N ASN A 99 9.62 -10.67 7.16
CA ASN A 99 10.42 -11.19 8.25
C ASN A 99 11.40 -10.11 8.71
N GLN A 100 12.15 -10.40 9.77
CA GLN A 100 13.16 -9.48 10.32
C GLN A 100 14.16 -8.97 9.28
N VAL A 101 14.63 -9.84 8.37
CA VAL A 101 15.63 -9.47 7.35
C VAL A 101 15.03 -8.47 6.37
N LEU A 102 13.82 -8.74 5.87
CA LEU A 102 13.12 -7.84 4.94
C LEU A 102 12.76 -6.51 5.61
N CYS A 103 12.33 -6.52 6.87
CA CYS A 103 12.04 -5.30 7.60
C CYS A 103 13.29 -4.43 7.81
N ASN A 104 14.41 -5.03 8.21
CA ASN A 104 15.67 -4.31 8.35
C ASN A 104 16.12 -3.69 7.03
N LEU A 105 16.01 -4.45 5.94
CA LEU A 105 16.35 -3.97 4.61
C LEU A 105 15.40 -2.85 4.16
N ALA A 106 14.10 -2.96 4.42
CA ALA A 106 13.12 -1.93 4.09
C ALA A 106 13.40 -0.61 4.83
N ARG A 107 13.79 -0.68 6.10
CA ARG A 107 14.23 0.48 6.87
C ARG A 107 15.49 1.10 6.27
N GLU A 108 16.52 0.30 5.99
CA GLU A 108 17.80 0.77 5.42
C GLU A 108 17.60 1.45 4.06
N LYS A 109 16.76 0.86 3.20
CA LYS A 109 16.45 1.37 1.86
C LYS A 109 15.34 2.41 1.84
N ASN A 110 14.78 2.80 2.99
CA ASN A 110 13.63 3.70 3.12
C ASN A 110 12.40 3.29 2.28
N VAL A 111 12.21 1.97 2.11
CA VAL A 111 11.06 1.39 1.42
C VAL A 111 9.88 1.35 2.37
N ARG A 112 8.74 1.91 1.94
CA ARG A 112 7.51 1.93 2.73
C ARG A 112 6.69 0.68 2.45
N ILE A 113 6.15 0.07 3.49
CA ILE A 113 5.30 -1.12 3.37
C ILE A 113 3.84 -0.70 3.30
N GLY A 114 3.17 -1.02 2.20
CA GLY A 114 1.78 -0.67 1.95
C GLY A 114 0.80 -1.79 2.32
N PHE A 115 -0.26 -1.44 3.05
CA PHE A 115 -1.39 -2.33 3.34
C PHE A 115 -2.61 -1.89 2.55
N SER A 116 -3.22 -2.86 1.85
CA SER A 116 -4.28 -2.62 0.87
C SER A 116 -5.67 -2.94 1.43
N LEU A 117 -6.54 -1.92 1.52
CA LEU A 117 -7.95 -2.15 1.85
C LEU A 117 -8.64 -2.96 0.76
N PHE A 118 -8.34 -2.70 -0.52
CA PHE A 118 -8.89 -3.46 -1.63
C PHE A 118 -8.63 -4.96 -1.48
N SER A 119 -7.43 -5.35 -1.04
CA SER A 119 -7.08 -6.76 -0.79
C SER A 119 -8.00 -7.38 0.28
N ILE A 120 -8.30 -6.64 1.35
CA ILE A 120 -9.21 -7.08 2.42
C ILE A 120 -10.64 -7.24 1.89
N LEU A 121 -11.13 -6.25 1.13
CA LEU A 121 -12.48 -6.25 0.59
C LEU A 121 -12.69 -7.35 -0.45
N SER A 122 -11.66 -7.65 -1.26
CA SER A 122 -11.72 -8.66 -2.32
C SER A 122 -11.79 -10.11 -1.83
N LYS A 123 -11.39 -10.39 -0.59
CA LYS A 123 -11.48 -11.73 0.02
C LYS A 123 -12.73 -11.83 0.88
N SER A 124 -13.25 -13.04 1.13
CA SER A 124 -14.41 -13.27 2.01
C SER A 124 -14.18 -14.46 2.94
N GLY A 125 -15.04 -14.60 3.95
CA GLY A 125 -15.03 -15.73 4.87
C GLY A 125 -13.66 -16.01 5.51
N LYS A 126 -13.24 -17.28 5.42
CA LYS A 126 -11.97 -17.77 5.99
C LYS A 126 -10.75 -17.06 5.40
N ASP A 127 -10.75 -16.80 4.10
CA ASP A 127 -9.59 -16.21 3.42
C ASP A 127 -9.36 -14.76 3.85
N ARG A 128 -10.45 -14.02 4.10
CA ARG A 128 -10.36 -12.67 4.69
C ARG A 128 -9.79 -12.74 6.10
N ALA A 129 -10.25 -13.69 6.93
CA ALA A 129 -9.76 -13.83 8.30
C ALA A 129 -8.26 -14.18 8.35
N VAL A 130 -7.79 -15.06 7.46
CA VAL A 130 -6.37 -15.40 7.31
C VAL A 130 -5.57 -14.17 6.87
N LEU A 131 -6.03 -13.45 5.85
CA LEU A 131 -5.38 -12.23 5.37
C LEU A 131 -5.25 -11.18 6.48
N LEU A 132 -6.33 -10.90 7.22
CA LEU A 132 -6.28 -9.97 8.37
C LEU A 132 -5.25 -10.41 9.40
N GLY A 133 -5.18 -11.71 9.69
CA GLY A 133 -4.17 -12.28 10.59
C GLY A 133 -2.73 -12.07 10.11
N LYS A 134 -2.47 -12.10 8.80
CA LYS A 134 -1.17 -11.79 8.19
C LYS A 134 -0.86 -10.30 8.25
N ILE A 135 -1.86 -9.44 7.98
CA ILE A 135 -1.72 -7.98 8.07
C ILE A 135 -1.35 -7.57 9.50
N MET A 136 -2.04 -8.11 10.53
CA MET A 136 -1.73 -7.84 11.93
C MET A 136 -0.28 -8.20 12.30
N GLN A 137 0.22 -9.34 11.80
CA GLN A 137 1.60 -9.75 12.01
C GLN A 137 2.59 -8.80 11.32
N ASN A 138 2.31 -8.40 10.08
CA ASN A 138 3.17 -7.46 9.34
C ASN A 138 3.17 -6.07 9.95
N ILE A 139 2.04 -5.59 10.49
CA ILE A 139 1.99 -4.34 11.27
C ILE A 139 2.89 -4.45 12.50
N MET A 140 2.80 -5.56 13.24
CA MET A 140 3.66 -5.80 14.40
C MET A 140 5.15 -5.81 14.02
N LEU A 141 5.52 -6.48 12.91
CA LEU A 141 6.89 -6.49 12.41
C LEU A 141 7.38 -5.11 11.99
N CYS A 142 6.56 -4.35 11.24
CA CYS A 142 6.90 -2.99 10.85
C CYS A 142 7.15 -2.10 12.07
N ARG A 143 6.32 -2.21 13.11
CA ARG A 143 6.50 -1.46 14.37
C ARG A 143 7.76 -1.90 15.12
N LYS A 144 8.02 -3.21 15.22
CA LYS A 144 9.18 -3.76 15.92
C LYS A 144 10.50 -3.32 15.30
N PHE A 145 10.55 -3.20 13.98
CA PHE A 145 11.76 -2.88 13.22
C PHE A 145 11.76 -1.46 12.64
N ASP A 146 10.89 -0.59 13.13
CA ASP A 146 10.79 0.83 12.73
C ASP A 146 10.72 1.04 11.21
N VAL A 147 9.89 0.23 10.56
CA VAL A 147 9.61 0.33 9.12
C VAL A 147 8.40 1.23 8.91
N THR A 148 8.49 2.16 7.97
CA THR A 148 7.37 3.05 7.63
C THR A 148 6.24 2.26 6.97
N ALA A 149 5.16 2.07 7.71
CA ALA A 149 3.90 1.52 7.19
C ALA A 149 3.07 2.61 6.50
N LYS A 150 2.37 2.23 5.42
CA LYS A 150 1.41 3.05 4.69
C LYS A 150 0.10 2.29 4.52
N VAL A 151 -1.01 2.99 4.69
CA VAL A 151 -2.35 2.43 4.48
C VAL A 151 -3.03 3.24 3.41
N ALA A 152 -3.66 2.54 2.47
CA ALA A 152 -4.41 3.17 1.39
C ALA A 152 -5.49 2.21 0.90
N SER A 153 -6.43 2.75 0.13
CA SER A 153 -7.48 1.95 -0.48
C SER A 153 -6.89 0.98 -1.51
N PHE A 154 -5.91 1.43 -2.31
CA PHE A 154 -5.43 0.74 -3.52
C PHE A 154 -6.61 0.37 -4.44
N ALA A 155 -7.61 1.25 -4.46
CA ALA A 155 -8.89 1.06 -5.12
C ALA A 155 -8.74 1.02 -6.65
N LYS A 156 -9.48 0.12 -7.29
CA LYS A 156 -9.59 0.03 -8.76
C LYS A 156 -10.87 0.68 -9.28
N SER A 157 -11.88 0.79 -8.42
CA SER A 157 -13.10 1.57 -8.66
C SER A 157 -13.26 2.62 -7.58
N PRO A 158 -13.85 3.80 -7.87
CA PRO A 158 -14.17 4.80 -6.85
C PRO A 158 -15.00 4.23 -5.68
N LEU A 159 -15.83 3.21 -5.92
CA LEU A 159 -16.67 2.57 -4.89
C LEU A 159 -15.86 1.77 -3.85
N ASP A 160 -14.61 1.42 -4.17
CA ASP A 160 -13.73 0.68 -3.26
C ASP A 160 -13.03 1.60 -2.25
N MET A 161 -13.12 2.93 -2.44
CA MET A 161 -12.53 3.90 -1.54
C MET A 161 -13.30 3.99 -0.22
N ARG A 162 -12.61 4.31 0.87
CA ARG A 162 -13.21 4.66 2.16
C ARG A 162 -12.67 5.98 2.67
N SER A 163 -13.36 6.58 3.65
CA SER A 163 -12.90 7.81 4.27
C SER A 163 -11.59 7.58 5.03
N PRO A 164 -10.74 8.61 5.21
CA PRO A 164 -9.53 8.50 6.02
C PRO A 164 -9.81 8.02 7.45
N SER A 165 -10.95 8.41 8.03
CA SER A 165 -11.37 7.99 9.37
C SER A 165 -11.71 6.51 9.44
N ASP A 166 -12.43 5.97 8.46
CA ASP A 166 -12.79 4.54 8.43
C ASP A 166 -11.54 3.68 8.22
N LEU A 167 -10.69 4.08 7.27
CA LEU A 167 -9.44 3.40 6.99
C LEU A 167 -8.54 3.40 8.25
N GLY A 168 -8.41 4.56 8.90
CA GLY A 168 -7.67 4.70 10.14
C GLY A 168 -8.21 3.80 11.26
N SER A 169 -9.52 3.80 11.48
CA SER A 169 -10.17 3.01 12.54
C SER A 169 -9.97 1.51 12.34
N LEU A 170 -10.07 1.02 11.09
CA LEU A 170 -9.79 -0.37 10.76
C LEU A 170 -8.34 -0.74 11.11
N PHE A 171 -7.37 0.06 10.67
CA PHE A 171 -5.96 -0.26 10.88
C PHE A 171 -5.52 -0.08 12.35
N MET A 172 -6.19 0.78 13.12
CA MET A 172 -6.03 0.80 14.58
C MET A 172 -6.46 -0.55 15.19
N GLN A 173 -7.59 -1.10 14.76
CA GLN A 173 -8.06 -2.40 15.23
C GLN A 173 -7.11 -3.55 14.83
N LEU A 174 -6.37 -3.40 13.73
CA LEU A 174 -5.37 -4.36 13.27
C LEU A 174 -3.99 -4.19 13.93
N GLY A 175 -3.85 -3.23 14.87
CA GLY A 175 -2.66 -3.11 15.72
C GLY A 175 -1.76 -1.90 15.43
N MET A 176 -2.19 -0.95 14.60
CA MET A 176 -1.53 0.35 14.49
C MET A 176 -1.90 1.25 15.67
N SER A 177 -0.97 2.08 16.15
CA SER A 177 -1.32 3.15 17.09
C SER A 177 -1.99 4.32 16.38
N ALA A 178 -2.70 5.19 17.12
CA ALA A 178 -3.29 6.40 16.55
C ALA A 178 -2.23 7.33 15.91
N LYS A 179 -1.02 7.34 16.47
CA LYS A 179 0.13 8.06 15.90
C LYS A 179 0.54 7.43 14.56
N ASP A 180 0.68 6.10 14.51
CA ASP A 180 1.07 5.38 13.30
C ASP A 180 0.08 5.64 12.16
N VAL A 181 -1.22 5.59 12.44
CA VAL A 181 -2.26 5.85 11.44
C VAL A 181 -2.15 7.25 10.84
N LYS A 182 -1.92 8.28 11.67
CA LYS A 182 -1.72 9.65 11.17
C LYS A 182 -0.53 9.76 10.22
N PHE A 183 0.54 9.00 10.45
CA PHE A 183 1.69 8.93 9.56
C PHE A 183 1.50 7.96 8.39
N ALA A 184 0.63 6.95 8.52
CA ALA A 184 0.41 5.93 7.50
C ALA A 184 -0.44 6.45 6.34
N LEU A 185 -1.36 7.38 6.62
CA LEU A 185 -2.08 8.16 5.61
C LEU A 185 -1.12 9.22 5.02
N LEU A 186 -1.07 9.35 3.69
CA LEU A 186 -0.09 10.21 3.00
C LEU A 186 -0.43 11.70 3.00
#